data_AF-A0A2U2ZGD3-F1
#
_entry.id   AF-A0A2U2ZGD3-F1
#
_cell.length_a   1.000
_cell.length_b   1.000
_cell.length_c   1.000
_cell.angle_alpha   90.00
_cell.angle_beta   90.00
_cell.angle_gamma   90.00
#
_symmetry.space_group_name_H-M   'P 1'
#
loop_
_entity.id
_entity.type
_entity.pdbx_description
1 polymer ?
#
loop_
_entity_poly.entity_id
_entity_poly.type
_entity_poly.pdbx_seq_one_letter_code
_entity_poly.pdbx_strand_id
1 'polypeptide(L)'
;MLTSVPTGWLWLLAAASTVLSSYVLGSWIPLRKFRIAYPVIMVTCGAVLVVVCRLKGFSLAEALVMYSCAHISLPLGLLPQRKVLKEGHERWRRGEAVGPIEVPRRHAAFFAVCLVGVLFAGFALTR
;
A
#
# COMPACT_ATOMS: atom_id res chain seq x y z
N MET A 1 -9.39 -20.30 -0.45
CA MET A 1 -8.22 -21.17 -0.84
C MET A 1 -6.91 -20.82 -0.12
N LEU A 2 -6.64 -19.55 0.21
CA LEU A 2 -5.46 -19.14 1.01
C LEU A 2 -5.64 -19.34 2.53
N THR A 3 -6.86 -19.59 2.97
CA THR A 3 -7.20 -19.84 4.39
C THR A 3 -6.70 -21.18 4.91
N SER A 4 -6.38 -22.13 4.02
CA SER A 4 -5.74 -23.40 4.35
C SER A 4 -4.21 -23.32 4.42
N VAL A 5 -3.62 -22.18 4.05
CA VAL A 5 -2.17 -21.98 4.09
C VAL A 5 -1.74 -21.73 5.53
N PRO A 6 -0.62 -22.33 6.00
CA PRO A 6 -0.13 -22.10 7.35
C PRO A 6 0.07 -20.62 7.61
N THR A 7 -0.41 -20.13 8.76
CA THR A 7 -0.41 -18.70 9.11
C THR A 7 0.98 -18.07 9.03
N GLY A 8 2.05 -18.84 9.26
CA GLY A 8 3.43 -18.38 9.10
C GLY A 8 3.75 -17.90 7.67
N TRP A 9 3.25 -18.57 6.64
CA TRP A 9 3.43 -18.13 5.24
C TRP A 9 2.66 -16.84 4.94
N LEU A 10 1.50 -16.63 5.55
CA LEU A 10 0.73 -15.40 5.41
C LEU A 10 1.44 -14.22 6.08
N TRP A 11 2.10 -14.44 7.21
CA TRP A 11 2.98 -13.44 7.82
C TRP A 11 4.19 -13.12 6.95
N LEU A 12 4.80 -14.12 6.32
CA LEU A 12 5.88 -13.90 5.35
C LEU A 12 5.41 -13.11 4.13
N LEU A 13 4.21 -13.40 3.61
CA LEU A 13 3.60 -12.65 2.51
C LEU A 13 3.32 -11.19 2.90
N ALA A 14 2.80 -10.98 4.11
CA ALA A 14 2.57 -9.66 4.68
C ALA A 14 3.89 -8.88 4.84
N ALA A 15 4.93 -9.52 5.37
CA ALA A 15 6.25 -8.90 5.49
C ALA A 15 6.86 -8.58 4.12
N ALA A 16 6.84 -9.53 3.18
CA ALA A 16 7.39 -9.37 1.84
C ALA A 16 6.67 -8.27 1.06
N SER A 17 5.33 -8.22 1.11
CA SER A 17 4.55 -7.16 0.46
C SER A 17 4.83 -5.78 1.06
N THR A 18 5.01 -5.69 2.39
CA THR A 18 5.39 -4.44 3.08
C THR A 18 6.78 -3.97 2.64
N VAL A 19 7.76 -4.88 2.59
CA VAL A 19 9.12 -4.59 2.14
C VAL A 19 9.12 -4.17 0.68
N LEU A 20 8.42 -4.89 -0.19
CA LEU A 20 8.32 -4.56 -1.62
C LEU A 20 7.67 -3.19 -1.83
N SER A 21 6.55 -2.93 -1.16
CA SER A 21 5.86 -1.63 -1.21
C SER A 21 6.76 -0.49 -0.73
N SER A 22 7.47 -0.69 0.37
CA SER A 22 8.40 0.29 0.93
C SER A 22 9.63 0.50 0.05
N TYR A 23 10.15 -0.56 -0.59
CA TYR A 23 11.29 -0.48 -1.50
C TYR A 23 10.91 0.26 -2.78
N VAL A 24 9.77 -0.09 -3.39
CA VAL A 24 9.28 0.55 -4.62
C VAL A 24 9.01 2.04 -4.38
N LEU A 25 8.26 2.42 -3.34
CA LEU A 25 8.04 3.83 -3.05
C LEU A 25 9.31 4.55 -2.58
N GLY A 26 10.18 3.87 -1.83
CA GLY A 26 11.46 4.41 -1.40
C GLY A 26 12.40 4.70 -2.58
N SER A 27 12.29 3.97 -3.68
CA SER A 27 13.03 4.25 -4.91
C SER A 27 12.54 5.51 -5.64
N TRP A 28 11.29 5.93 -5.39
CA TRP A 28 10.70 7.10 -6.05
C TRP A 28 11.00 8.40 -5.32
N ILE A 29 11.16 8.37 -3.99
CA ILE A 29 11.40 9.54 -3.16
C ILE A 29 12.75 9.37 -2.42
N PRO A 30 13.84 10.04 -2.87
CA PRO A 30 15.19 9.87 -2.33
C PRO A 30 15.41 10.61 -0.99
N LEU A 31 14.46 10.51 -0.06
CA LEU A 31 14.56 11.07 1.29
C LEU A 31 14.88 9.97 2.30
N ARG A 32 15.99 10.12 3.01
CA ARG A 32 16.41 9.20 4.08
C ARG A 32 15.35 9.08 5.19
N LYS A 33 14.68 10.20 5.54
CA LYS A 33 13.58 10.23 6.51
C LYS A 33 12.32 9.54 6.00
N PHE A 34 11.96 9.73 4.73
CA PHE A 34 10.79 9.09 4.12
C PHE A 34 10.96 7.56 4.07
N ARG A 35 12.17 7.09 3.76
CA ARG A 35 12.50 5.65 3.73
C ARG A 35 12.33 4.95 5.09
N ILE A 36 12.36 5.70 6.20
CA ILE A 36 12.17 5.17 7.55
C ILE A 36 10.73 5.39 8.02
N ALA A 37 10.18 6.59 7.81
CA ALA A 37 8.82 6.91 8.25
C ALA A 37 7.75 6.10 7.49
N TYR A 38 7.95 5.87 6.19
CA TYR A 38 6.98 5.17 5.35
C TYR A 38 6.72 3.72 5.79
N PRO A 39 7.73 2.84 5.96
CA PRO A 39 7.48 1.47 6.44
C PRO A 39 6.83 1.47 7.83
N VAL A 40 7.16 2.42 8.71
CA VAL A 40 6.53 2.54 10.04
C VAL A 40 5.05 2.88 9.92
N ILE A 41 4.69 3.87 9.09
CA ILE A 41 3.29 4.25 8.84
C ILE A 41 2.54 3.06 8.23
N MET A 42 3.15 2.37 7.27
CA MET A 42 2.59 1.20 6.60
C MET A 42 2.30 0.05 7.57
N VAL A 43 3.27 -0.31 8.40
CA VAL A 43 3.09 -1.35 9.44
C VAL A 43 2.00 -0.93 10.44
N THR A 44 1.96 0.36 10.82
CA THR A 44 0.96 0.87 11.77
C THR A 44 -0.45 0.80 11.18
N CYS A 45 -0.65 1.30 9.95
CA CYS A 45 -1.90 1.18 9.21
C CYS A 45 -2.29 -0.29 9.02
N GLY A 46 -1.31 -1.16 8.78
CA GLY A 46 -1.48 -2.59 8.70
C GLY A 46 -2.04 -3.23 9.95
N ALA A 47 -1.40 -2.94 11.09
CA ALA A 47 -1.84 -3.41 12.39
C ALA A 47 -3.27 -2.94 12.69
N VAL A 48 -3.58 -1.67 12.41
CA VAL A 48 -4.93 -1.12 12.56
C VAL A 48 -5.94 -1.86 11.66
N LEU A 49 -5.60 -2.10 10.39
CA LEU A 49 -6.45 -2.86 9.48
C LEU A 49 -6.72 -4.26 10.01
N VAL A 50 -5.69 -4.98 10.46
CA VAL A 50 -5.83 -6.32 11.04
C VAL A 50 -6.76 -6.28 12.25
N VAL A 51 -6.56 -5.33 13.18
CA VAL A 51 -7.43 -5.17 14.35
C VAL A 51 -8.88 -4.93 13.94
N VAL A 52 -9.13 -4.02 12.99
CA VAL A 52 -10.48 -3.74 12.48
C VAL A 52 -11.12 -4.98 11.86
N CYS A 53 -10.37 -5.75 11.06
CA CYS A 53 -10.87 -6.99 10.47
C CYS A 53 -11.25 -8.01 11.54
N ARG A 54 -10.41 -8.16 12.57
CA ARG A 54 -10.67 -9.05 13.71
C ARG A 54 -11.94 -8.64 14.48
N LEU A 55 -12.13 -7.34 14.70
CA LEU A 55 -13.35 -6.80 15.34
C LEU A 55 -14.62 -7.03 14.51
N LYS A 56 -14.49 -7.13 13.18
CA LYS A 56 -15.60 -7.43 12.26
C LYS A 56 -15.87 -8.93 12.08
N GLY A 57 -15.16 -9.79 12.80
CA GLY A 57 -15.35 -11.24 12.78
C GLY A 57 -14.55 -11.98 11.71
N PHE A 58 -13.67 -11.30 10.96
CA PHE A 58 -12.80 -11.97 10.00
C PHE A 58 -11.71 -12.80 10.70
N SER A 59 -11.34 -13.90 10.06
CA SER A 59 -10.21 -14.73 10.47
C SER A 59 -8.89 -13.96 10.34
N LEU A 60 -7.86 -14.39 11.08
CA LEU A 60 -6.53 -13.80 10.97
C LEU A 60 -5.94 -13.99 9.55
N ALA A 61 -6.23 -15.12 8.92
CA ALA A 61 -5.80 -15.40 7.56
C ALA A 61 -6.41 -14.41 6.56
N GLU A 62 -7.71 -14.14 6.64
CA GLU A 62 -8.39 -13.13 5.81
C GLU A 62 -7.80 -11.74 6.00
N ALA A 63 -7.57 -11.34 7.26
CA ALA A 63 -6.97 -10.04 7.57
C ALA A 63 -5.56 -9.89 6.98
N LEU A 64 -4.72 -10.92 7.07
CA LEU A 64 -3.36 -10.91 6.52
C LEU A 64 -3.34 -10.89 4.98
N VAL A 65 -4.29 -11.59 4.33
CA VAL A 65 -4.43 -11.54 2.87
C VAL A 65 -4.88 -10.15 2.43
N MET A 66 -5.92 -9.57 3.06
CA MET A 66 -6.38 -8.22 2.74
C MET A 66 -5.28 -7.17 2.97
N TYR A 67 -4.51 -7.30 4.06
CA TYR A 67 -3.33 -6.47 4.31
C TYR A 67 -2.30 -6.57 3.18
N SER A 68 -1.93 -7.78 2.78
CA SER A 68 -0.96 -8.01 1.71
C SER A 68 -1.42 -7.43 0.37
N CYS A 69 -2.71 -7.63 0.03
CA CYS A 69 -3.35 -7.07 -1.14
C CYS A 69 -3.36 -5.53 -1.14
N ALA A 70 -3.64 -4.90 0.01
CA ALA A 70 -3.54 -3.45 0.16
C ALA A 70 -2.11 -2.94 -0.10
N HIS A 71 -1.10 -3.65 0.42
CA HIS A 71 0.30 -3.28 0.21
C HIS A 71 0.79 -3.42 -1.22
N ILE A 72 0.26 -4.39 -1.98
CA ILE A 72 0.59 -4.60 -3.39
C ILE A 72 -0.14 -3.60 -4.30
N SER A 73 -1.40 -3.31 -4.00
CA SER A 73 -2.21 -2.37 -4.79
C SER A 73 -1.76 -0.92 -4.68
N LEU A 74 -1.24 -0.51 -3.52
CA LEU A 74 -0.68 0.84 -3.31
C LEU A 74 0.42 1.22 -4.34
N PRO A 75 1.54 0.49 -4.46
CA PRO A 75 2.57 0.80 -5.46
C PRO A 75 2.06 0.60 -6.88
N LEU A 76 1.19 -0.39 -7.14
CA LEU A 76 0.59 -0.58 -8.46
C LEU A 76 -0.22 0.63 -8.89
N GLY A 77 -1.11 1.13 -8.04
CA GLY A 77 -1.96 2.27 -8.34
C GLY A 77 -1.21 3.59 -8.40
N LEU A 78 -0.11 3.73 -7.65
CA LEU A 78 0.71 4.94 -7.61
C LEU A 78 1.79 4.99 -8.71
N LEU A 79 2.06 3.88 -9.41
CA LEU A 79 3.02 3.82 -10.53
C LEU A 79 2.86 4.95 -11.55
N PRO A 80 1.66 5.25 -12.06
CA PRO A 80 1.52 6.30 -13.06
C PRO A 80 1.60 7.71 -12.44
N GLN A 81 1.39 7.84 -11.13
CA GLN A 81 1.60 9.09 -10.37
C GLN A 81 3.07 9.34 -9.96
N ARG A 82 4.00 8.43 -10.27
CA ARG A 82 5.41 8.53 -9.84
C ARG A 82 6.07 9.87 -10.19
N LYS A 83 5.78 10.42 -11.38
CA LYS A 83 6.35 11.68 -11.86
C LYS A 83 5.80 12.86 -11.08
N VAL A 84 4.49 12.86 -10.86
CA VAL A 84 3.77 13.89 -10.09
C VAL A 84 4.26 13.93 -8.64
N LEU A 85 4.45 12.76 -8.01
CA LEU A 85 5.02 12.65 -6.67
C LEU A 85 6.46 13.20 -6.61
N LYS A 86 7.29 12.87 -7.61
CA LYS A 86 8.66 13.35 -7.68
C LYS A 86 8.73 14.86 -7.89
N GLU A 87 7.91 15.42 -8.79
CA GLU A 87 7.82 16.87 -9.05
C GLU A 87 7.31 17.63 -7.83
N GLY A 88 6.23 17.14 -7.20
CA GLY A 88 5.71 17.72 -5.95
C GLY A 88 6.76 17.73 -4.85
N HIS A 89 7.55 16.66 -4.75
CA HIS A 89 8.65 16.58 -3.80
C HIS A 89 9.79 17.55 -4.13
N GLU A 90 10.20 17.67 -5.40
CA GLU A 90 11.26 18.60 -5.81
C GLU A 90 10.85 20.06 -5.57
N ARG A 91 9.57 20.42 -5.73
CA ARG A 91 9.04 21.75 -5.38
C ARG A 91 9.08 22.00 -3.88
N TRP A 92 8.63 21.03 -3.08
CA TRP A 92 8.74 21.10 -1.62
C TRP A 92 10.19 21.29 -1.15
N ARG A 93 11.13 20.55 -1.74
CA ARG A 93 12.57 20.65 -1.41
C ARG A 93 13.15 22.02 -1.76
N ARG A 94 12.66 22.67 -2.83
CA ARG A 94 13.04 24.03 -3.23
C ARG A 94 12.40 25.12 -2.36
N GLY A 95 11.51 24.75 -1.43
CA GLY A 95 10.78 25.72 -0.62
C GLY A 95 9.72 26.50 -1.40
N GLU A 96 9.36 26.03 -2.60
CA GLU A 96 8.29 26.62 -3.40
C GLU A 96 6.93 26.34 -2.76
N ALA A 97 6.00 27.29 -2.83
CA ALA A 97 4.64 27.08 -2.36
C ALA A 97 4.02 25.89 -3.09
N VAL A 98 3.75 24.82 -2.36
CA VAL A 98 3.07 23.64 -2.91
C VAL A 98 1.60 24.00 -3.08
N GLY A 99 1.28 24.59 -4.24
CA GLY A 99 -0.10 24.70 -4.70
C GLY A 99 -0.74 23.32 -4.91
N PRO A 100 -2.06 23.25 -5.11
CA PRO A 100 -2.75 21.99 -5.35
C PRO A 100 -2.15 21.30 -6.57
N ILE A 101 -1.51 20.15 -6.34
CA ILE A 101 -0.99 19.31 -7.41
C ILE A 101 -2.20 18.65 -8.08
N GLU A 102 -2.52 19.07 -9.29
CA GLU A 102 -3.59 18.46 -10.07
C GLU A 102 -3.19 17.04 -10.47
N VAL A 103 -3.68 16.06 -9.71
CA VAL A 103 -3.57 14.65 -10.08
C VAL A 103 -4.58 14.40 -11.22
N PRO A 104 -4.14 13.97 -12.42
CA PRO A 104 -5.08 13.76 -13.51
C PRO A 104 -6.08 12.66 -13.13
N ARG A 105 -7.37 12.88 -13.40
CA ARG A 105 -8.46 11.96 -13.01
C ARG A 105 -8.22 10.51 -13.44
N ARG A 106 -7.56 10.31 -14.58
CA ARG A 106 -7.16 8.97 -15.08
C ARG A 106 -6.24 8.23 -14.12
N HIS A 107 -5.32 8.93 -13.47
CA HIS A 107 -4.41 8.35 -12.48
C HIS A 107 -5.16 7.96 -11.20
N ALA A 108 -6.08 8.80 -10.73
CA ALA A 108 -6.91 8.49 -9.57
C ALA A 108 -7.85 7.30 -9.85
N ALA A 109 -8.45 7.26 -11.04
CA ALA A 109 -9.27 6.12 -11.48
C ALA A 109 -8.44 4.83 -11.56
N PHE A 110 -7.22 4.89 -12.09
CA PHE A 110 -6.32 3.73 -12.13
C PHE A 110 -5.97 3.25 -10.72
N PHE A 111 -5.64 4.17 -9.81
CA PHE A 111 -5.41 3.82 -8.41
C PHE A 111 -6.62 3.13 -7.77
N ALA A 112 -7.82 3.69 -7.96
CA ALA A 112 -9.05 3.10 -7.44
C ALA A 112 -9.31 1.70 -8.02
N VAL A 113 -9.12 1.51 -9.33
CA VAL A 113 -9.29 0.20 -9.98
C VAL A 113 -8.26 -0.81 -9.46
N CYS A 114 -6.99 -0.43 -9.30
CA CYS A 114 -5.98 -1.31 -8.72
C CYS A 114 -6.29 -1.68 -7.27
N LEU A 115 -6.68 -0.71 -6.45
CA LEU A 115 -7.02 -0.93 -5.05
C LEU A 115 -8.23 -1.86 -4.92
N VAL A 116 -9.34 -1.51 -5.56
CA VAL A 116 -10.58 -2.27 -5.51
C VAL A 116 -10.38 -3.65 -6.14
N GLY A 117 -9.77 -3.74 -7.33
CA GLY A 117 -9.57 -5.01 -8.03
C GLY A 117 -8.71 -6.00 -7.26
N VAL A 118 -7.59 -5.55 -6.69
CA VAL A 118 -6.69 -6.42 -5.91
C VAL A 118 -7.30 -6.80 -4.56
N LEU A 119 -8.09 -5.91 -3.92
CA LEU A 119 -8.85 -6.25 -2.72
C LEU A 119 -9.93 -7.28 -3.00
N PHE A 120 -10.69 -7.14 -4.10
CA PHE A 120 -11.67 -8.13 -4.53
C PHE A 120 -11.02 -9.48 -4.85
N ALA A 121 -9.87 -9.47 -5.53
CA ALA A 121 -9.09 -10.69 -5.78
C ALA A 121 -8.64 -11.35 -4.47
N GLY A 122 -8.14 -10.55 -3.51
CA GLY A 122 -7.79 -11.03 -2.17
C GLY A 122 -8.98 -11.65 -1.45
N PHE A 123 -10.14 -11.00 -1.49
CA PHE A 123 -11.38 -11.51 -0.90
C PHE A 123 -11.84 -12.82 -1.56
N ALA A 124 -11.77 -12.89 -2.90
CA ALA A 124 -12.10 -14.11 -3.64
C ALA A 124 -11.13 -15.26 -3.31
N LEU A 125 -9.85 -14.98 -3.07
CA LEU A 125 -8.85 -15.99 -2.68
C LEU A 125 -9.04 -16.50 -1.24
N THR A 126 -9.69 -15.71 -0.38
CA THR A 126 -9.98 -16.08 1.01
C THR A 126 -11.28 -16.87 1.18
N ARG A 127 -12.23 -16.72 0.26
CA ARG A 127 -13.41 -17.60 0.13
C ARG A 127 -13.02 -18.95 -0.48
#